data_AF-A0A954UU79-F1
#
_entry.id   AF-A0A954UU79-F1
#
_cell.length_a   1.000
_cell.length_b   1.000
_cell.length_c   1.000
_cell.angle_alpha   90.00
_cell.angle_beta   90.00
_cell.angle_gamma   90.00
#
_symmetry.space_group_name_H-M   'P 1'
#
loop_
_entity.id
_entity.type
_entity.pdbx_description
1 polymer ?
#
loop_
_entity_poly.entity_id
_entity_poly.type
_entity_poly.pdbx_seq_one_letter_code
_entity_poly.pdbx_strand_id
1 'polypeptide(L)'
;MGNSIHYQTGESHASRVLLANGLTTLPVCPFALAKKHDILVKTRASGEPGVTGFLMRVGQTFGIYYASHIDNDGFIRFTVAHELGHYFIPGHPDALFPDGDGIHASRALNPSGDRYEKEADGFASGLLMPRESFIAAMRELEPGFGAIEALACTCRTSITSTAIRYAQFAEDPVAVIVSTGTSIDYCFMSDAIRAVDGVKWISKGTSLPSRCETRKFNAVSSNITSGRKAYGWTSMDDWFEGAPQVEMKEDVVGLGG
;
A
#
# COMPACT_ATOMS: atom_id res chain seq x y z
N MET A 1 -5.49 -7.68 -16.21
CA MET A 1 -4.10 -8.22 -16.26
C MET A 1 -3.03 -7.14 -16.40
N GLY A 2 -3.22 -6.04 -17.14
CA GLY A 2 -2.20 -4.99 -17.32
C GLY A 2 -1.81 -4.15 -16.08
N ASN A 3 -2.73 -3.94 -15.13
CA ASN A 3 -2.44 -3.11 -13.93
C ASN A 3 -1.41 -3.73 -12.97
N SER A 4 -1.22 -5.05 -12.98
CA SER A 4 -0.30 -5.73 -12.06
C SER A 4 1.16 -5.66 -12.50
N ILE A 5 1.43 -5.53 -13.81
CA ILE A 5 2.79 -5.63 -14.36
C ILE A 5 3.62 -4.40 -13.98
N HIS A 6 3.08 -3.20 -14.16
CA HIS A 6 3.77 -1.94 -13.82
C HIS A 6 4.10 -1.85 -12.33
N TYR A 7 3.18 -2.27 -11.47
CA TYR A 7 3.42 -2.32 -10.04
C TYR A 7 4.58 -3.28 -9.68
N GLN A 8 4.57 -4.50 -10.26
CA GLN A 8 5.65 -5.49 -10.07
C GLN A 8 7.00 -5.02 -10.64
N THR A 9 6.98 -4.26 -11.75
CA THR A 9 8.17 -3.61 -12.29
C THR A 9 8.76 -2.64 -11.27
N GLY A 10 7.93 -1.78 -10.67
CA GLY A 10 8.32 -0.86 -9.59
C GLY A 10 8.98 -1.58 -8.41
N GLU A 11 8.34 -2.65 -7.92
CA GLU A 11 8.90 -3.47 -6.82
C GLU A 11 10.26 -4.10 -7.16
N SER A 12 10.41 -4.57 -8.39
CA SER A 12 11.67 -5.14 -8.87
C SER A 12 12.78 -4.10 -8.87
N HIS A 13 12.48 -2.85 -9.23
CA HIS A 13 13.43 -1.75 -9.12
C HIS A 13 13.76 -1.40 -7.68
N ALA A 14 12.77 -1.33 -6.78
CA ALA A 14 13.00 -1.10 -5.36
C ALA A 14 13.94 -2.17 -4.78
N SER A 15 13.72 -3.44 -5.11
CA SER A 15 14.57 -4.55 -4.66
C SER A 15 16.03 -4.38 -5.08
N ARG A 16 16.30 -3.95 -6.32
CA ARG A 16 17.65 -3.67 -6.80
C ARG A 16 18.29 -2.50 -6.05
N VAL A 17 17.54 -1.43 -5.82
CA VAL A 17 18.01 -0.26 -5.07
C VAL A 17 18.35 -0.63 -3.63
N LEU A 18 17.51 -1.41 -2.96
CA LEU A 18 17.76 -1.87 -1.59
C LEU A 18 19.06 -2.68 -1.50
N LEU A 19 19.25 -3.65 -2.40
CA LEU A 19 20.46 -4.48 -2.46
C LEU A 19 21.71 -3.64 -2.73
N ALA A 20 21.67 -2.75 -3.73
CA ALA A 20 22.79 -1.87 -4.08
C ALA A 20 23.16 -0.91 -2.92
N ASN A 21 22.22 -0.65 -2.00
CA ASN A 21 22.43 0.24 -0.87
C ASN A 21 22.64 -0.47 0.46
N GLY A 22 22.59 -1.81 0.51
CA GLY A 22 22.70 -2.59 1.75
C GLY A 22 21.54 -2.39 2.72
N LEU A 23 20.36 -2.00 2.22
CA LEU A 23 19.18 -1.71 3.02
C LEU A 23 18.28 -2.95 3.10
N THR A 24 18.64 -3.89 3.97
CA THR A 24 17.93 -5.19 4.10
C THR A 24 17.18 -5.35 5.42
N THR A 25 17.24 -4.36 6.31
CA THR A 25 16.61 -4.40 7.64
C THR A 25 15.41 -3.46 7.70
N LEU A 26 14.37 -3.89 8.45
CA LEU A 26 13.19 -3.09 8.72
C LEU A 26 13.37 -2.23 9.99
N PRO A 27 12.80 -1.02 10.05
CA PRO A 27 12.18 -0.29 8.94
C PRO A 27 13.21 0.28 7.96
N VAL A 28 12.94 0.21 6.66
CA VAL A 28 13.73 0.95 5.65
C VAL A 28 13.41 2.44 5.75
N CYS A 29 14.42 3.30 5.79
CA CYS A 29 14.24 4.75 5.88
C CYS A 29 14.40 5.43 4.49
N PRO A 30 13.32 5.90 3.83
CA PRO A 30 13.41 6.52 2.52
C PRO A 30 14.20 7.84 2.55
N PHE A 31 14.15 8.59 3.65
CA PHE A 31 14.94 9.82 3.83
C PHE A 31 16.44 9.55 3.88
N ALA A 32 16.85 8.44 4.52
CA ALA A 32 18.27 8.05 4.56
C ALA A 32 18.76 7.65 3.17
N LEU A 33 17.91 6.96 2.40
CA LEU A 33 18.19 6.64 1.00
C LEU A 33 18.30 7.92 0.15
N ALA A 34 17.33 8.84 0.25
CA ALA A 34 17.38 10.12 -0.45
C ALA A 34 18.67 10.89 -0.14
N LYS A 35 19.02 11.02 1.15
CA LYS A 35 20.24 11.69 1.61
C LYS A 35 21.51 11.04 1.04
N LYS A 36 21.55 9.70 0.95
CA LYS A 36 22.71 8.97 0.41
C LYS A 36 22.95 9.23 -1.08
N HIS A 37 21.92 9.66 -1.81
CA HIS A 37 21.99 10.02 -3.23
C HIS A 37 21.94 11.54 -3.45
N ASP A 38 22.27 12.33 -2.41
CA ASP A 38 22.29 13.80 -2.44
C ASP A 38 20.94 14.44 -2.85
N ILE A 39 19.83 13.75 -2.58
CA ILE A 39 18.48 14.24 -2.83
C ILE A 39 17.96 14.98 -1.60
N LEU A 40 17.73 16.28 -1.74
CA LEU A 40 17.19 17.09 -0.65
C LEU A 40 15.71 16.80 -0.45
N VAL A 41 15.30 16.45 0.78
CA VAL A 41 13.88 16.25 1.12
C VAL A 41 13.40 17.36 2.05
N LYS A 42 12.33 18.07 1.68
CA LYS A 42 11.72 19.16 2.48
C LYS A 42 10.20 19.14 2.44
N THR A 43 9.56 19.85 3.36
CA THR A 43 8.12 20.15 3.30
C THR A 43 7.86 21.35 2.41
N ARG A 44 6.70 21.39 1.74
CA ARG A 44 6.20 22.55 1.00
C ARG A 44 4.67 22.62 1.10
N ALA A 45 4.08 23.81 1.02
CA ALA A 45 2.65 23.92 0.76
C ALA A 45 2.30 23.28 -0.59
N SER A 46 1.24 22.45 -0.66
CA SER A 46 0.89 21.76 -1.91
C SER A 46 0.51 22.73 -3.03
N GLY A 47 -0.06 23.89 -2.70
CA GLY A 47 -0.55 24.87 -3.67
C GLY A 47 -1.79 24.42 -4.45
N GLU A 48 -2.03 23.11 -4.54
CA GLU A 48 -3.19 22.49 -5.18
C GLU A 48 -3.80 21.39 -4.28
N PRO A 49 -5.14 21.22 -4.28
CA PRO A 49 -5.80 20.11 -3.59
C PRO A 49 -5.37 18.74 -4.14
N GLY A 50 -5.10 17.80 -3.24
CA GLY A 50 -4.80 16.41 -3.58
C GLY A 50 -3.36 16.12 -4.03
N VAL A 51 -2.52 17.14 -4.21
CA VAL A 51 -1.08 16.96 -4.46
C VAL A 51 -0.37 16.68 -3.14
N THR A 52 0.39 15.59 -3.11
CA THR A 52 1.02 15.08 -1.90
C THR A 52 2.54 15.18 -1.95
N GLY A 53 3.12 15.03 -3.14
CA GLY A 53 4.56 14.98 -3.37
C GLY A 53 4.98 15.77 -4.60
N PHE A 54 6.27 16.10 -4.64
CA PHE A 54 6.90 16.72 -5.79
C PHE A 54 8.31 16.17 -5.98
N LEU A 55 8.64 15.83 -7.21
CA LEU A 55 10.03 15.63 -7.64
C LEU A 55 10.47 16.87 -8.44
N MET A 56 11.61 17.43 -8.09
CA MET A 56 12.19 18.60 -8.74
C MET A 56 13.55 18.23 -9.32
N ARG A 57 13.83 18.73 -10.52
CA ARG A 57 15.13 18.62 -11.18
C ARG A 57 15.66 20.02 -11.53
N VAL A 58 16.90 20.28 -11.15
CA VAL A 58 17.66 21.48 -11.54
C VAL A 58 19.07 21.05 -11.96
N GLY A 59 19.34 21.10 -13.26
CA GLY A 59 20.50 20.51 -13.89
C GLY A 59 20.60 19.00 -13.62
N GLN A 60 21.62 18.61 -12.86
CA GLN A 60 21.87 17.23 -12.44
C GLN A 60 21.44 16.96 -10.99
N THR A 61 20.87 17.96 -10.31
CA THR A 61 20.45 17.84 -8.91
C THR A 61 18.96 17.55 -8.82
N PHE A 62 18.58 16.69 -7.89
CA PHE A 62 17.20 16.36 -7.60
C PHE A 62 16.80 16.77 -6.18
N GLY A 63 15.53 17.14 -6.02
CA GLY A 63 14.94 17.43 -4.72
C GLY A 63 13.52 16.86 -4.63
N ILE A 64 13.12 16.49 -3.41
CA ILE A 64 11.80 15.98 -3.10
C ILE A 64 11.12 16.95 -2.14
N TYR A 65 9.87 17.29 -2.46
CA TYR A 65 8.98 17.93 -1.49
C TYR A 65 7.80 17.02 -1.17
N TYR A 66 7.33 17.06 0.08
CA TYR A 66 6.03 16.52 0.45
C TYR A 66 5.15 17.63 1.06
N ALA A 67 3.84 17.47 0.90
CA ALA A 67 2.88 18.50 1.26
C ALA A 67 2.80 18.70 2.79
N SER A 68 2.89 19.95 3.23
CA SER A 68 2.96 20.31 4.67
C SER A 68 1.67 20.05 5.45
N HIS A 69 0.55 19.79 4.77
CA HIS A 69 -0.73 19.44 5.42
C HIS A 69 -0.81 17.94 5.79
N ILE A 70 0.15 17.14 5.33
CA ILE A 70 0.20 15.72 5.66
C ILE A 70 0.83 15.57 7.06
N ASP A 71 0.05 15.08 8.01
CA ASP A 71 0.47 14.80 9.39
C ASP A 71 0.35 13.31 9.72
N ASN A 72 0.84 12.47 8.80
CA ASN A 72 0.88 11.02 8.98
C ASN A 72 2.24 10.48 8.51
N ASP A 73 3.04 9.99 9.45
CA ASP A 73 4.41 9.52 9.18
C ASP A 73 4.44 8.43 8.09
N GLY A 74 3.53 7.46 8.15
CA GLY A 74 3.45 6.40 7.15
C GLY A 74 3.16 6.94 5.75
N PHE A 75 2.26 7.92 5.63
CA PHE A 75 1.94 8.55 4.36
C PHE A 75 3.08 9.43 3.83
N ILE A 76 3.74 10.20 4.70
CA ILE A 76 4.93 10.98 4.34
C ILE A 76 6.03 10.04 3.81
N ARG A 77 6.29 8.94 4.51
CA ARG A 77 7.29 7.93 4.10
C ARG A 77 6.94 7.33 2.75
N PHE A 78 5.65 7.03 2.51
CA PHE A 78 5.18 6.57 1.22
C PHE A 78 5.39 7.61 0.13
N THR A 79 5.02 8.87 0.34
CA THR A 79 5.24 9.96 -0.62
C THR A 79 6.72 10.11 -0.98
N VAL A 80 7.62 10.14 0.00
CA VAL A 80 9.06 10.23 -0.27
C VAL A 80 9.56 9.00 -1.03
N ALA A 81 9.11 7.80 -0.67
CA ALA A 81 9.46 6.57 -1.38
C ALA A 81 8.91 6.55 -2.82
N HIS A 82 7.73 7.13 -3.06
CA HIS A 82 7.12 7.28 -4.38
C HIS A 82 7.95 8.21 -5.27
N GLU A 83 8.34 9.39 -4.78
CA GLU A 83 9.22 10.29 -5.54
C GLU A 83 10.61 9.67 -5.81
N LEU A 84 11.13 8.87 -4.87
CA LEU A 84 12.35 8.09 -5.12
C LEU A 84 12.14 7.04 -6.22
N GLY A 85 10.93 6.50 -6.37
CA GLY A 85 10.58 5.66 -7.51
C GLY A 85 10.76 6.40 -8.84
N HIS A 86 10.20 7.61 -8.95
CA HIS A 86 10.40 8.46 -10.12
C HIS A 86 11.87 8.81 -10.39
N TYR A 87 12.69 8.93 -9.35
CA TYR A 87 14.12 9.16 -9.49
C TYR A 87 14.88 7.90 -9.97
N PHE A 88 14.64 6.75 -9.35
CA PHE A 88 15.45 5.54 -9.56
C PHE A 88 15.00 4.67 -10.73
N ILE A 89 13.74 4.74 -11.17
CA ILE A 89 13.25 3.89 -12.25
C ILE A 89 13.73 4.44 -13.59
N PRO A 90 14.47 3.66 -14.40
CA PRO A 90 14.98 4.13 -15.69
C PRO A 90 13.87 4.65 -16.60
N GLY A 91 14.12 5.81 -17.21
CA GLY A 91 13.18 6.48 -18.10
C GLY A 91 12.11 7.32 -17.41
N HIS A 92 11.93 7.21 -16.08
CA HIS A 92 11.06 8.14 -15.34
C HIS A 92 11.61 9.56 -15.38
N PRO A 93 12.87 9.86 -14.99
CA PRO A 93 13.35 11.25 -14.98
C PRO A 93 13.27 11.94 -16.34
N ASP A 94 13.54 11.22 -17.43
CA ASP A 94 13.50 11.79 -18.78
C ASP A 94 12.05 12.01 -19.26
N ALA A 95 11.12 11.15 -18.84
CA ALA A 95 9.70 11.32 -19.16
C ALA A 95 9.05 12.46 -18.35
N LEU A 96 9.45 12.63 -17.08
CA LEU A 96 8.94 13.67 -16.20
C LEU A 96 9.55 15.05 -16.49
N PHE A 97 10.79 15.08 -16.98
CA PHE A 97 11.54 16.32 -17.26
C PHE A 97 12.11 16.32 -18.69
N PRO A 98 11.26 16.32 -19.73
CA PRO A 98 11.71 16.25 -21.13
C PRO A 98 12.59 17.45 -21.53
N ASP A 99 12.39 18.60 -20.89
CA ASP A 99 13.13 19.84 -21.12
C ASP A 99 14.30 20.06 -20.12
N GLY A 100 14.60 19.07 -19.28
CA GLY A 100 15.68 19.11 -18.30
C GLY A 100 15.26 19.62 -16.92
N ASP A 101 15.02 20.92 -16.76
CA ASP A 101 14.66 21.50 -15.46
C ASP A 101 13.14 21.53 -15.27
N GLY A 102 12.67 21.23 -14.06
CA GLY A 102 11.23 21.28 -13.79
C GLY A 102 10.80 20.74 -12.44
N ILE A 103 9.48 20.72 -12.25
CA ILE A 103 8.80 20.17 -11.08
C ILE A 103 7.67 19.25 -11.57
N HIS A 104 7.73 17.99 -11.16
CA HIS A 104 6.62 17.05 -11.26
C HIS A 104 5.81 17.09 -9.97
N ALA A 105 4.49 17.08 -10.08
CA ALA A 105 3.57 17.05 -8.94
C ALA A 105 2.81 15.72 -8.94
N SER A 106 2.94 14.97 -7.85
CA SER A 106 2.34 13.64 -7.72
C SER A 106 1.12 13.64 -6.81
N ARG A 107 0.23 12.67 -7.06
CA ARG A 107 -0.92 12.37 -6.21
C ARG A 107 -0.78 10.93 -5.73
N ALA A 108 0.07 10.73 -4.72
CA ALA A 108 0.42 9.41 -4.21
C ALA A 108 -0.83 8.65 -3.73
N LEU A 109 -0.87 7.34 -3.98
CA LEU A 109 -2.01 6.46 -3.66
C LEU A 109 -3.35 6.84 -4.34
N ASN A 110 -3.33 7.73 -5.34
CA ASN A 110 -4.52 8.01 -6.15
C ASN A 110 -4.59 7.04 -7.35
N PRO A 111 -5.73 6.37 -7.61
CA PRO A 111 -5.86 5.50 -8.77
C PRO A 111 -5.57 6.23 -10.08
N SER A 112 -4.38 6.04 -10.63
CA SER A 112 -3.94 6.61 -11.90
C SER A 112 -4.00 5.56 -13.02
N GLY A 113 -4.33 5.99 -14.23
CA GLY A 113 -4.14 5.17 -15.43
C GLY A 113 -2.67 5.11 -15.87
N ASP A 114 -1.86 6.07 -15.42
CA ASP A 114 -0.47 6.27 -15.81
C ASP A 114 0.44 5.14 -15.33
N ARG A 115 1.29 4.65 -16.22
CA ARG A 115 2.29 3.62 -15.91
C ARG A 115 3.35 4.12 -14.95
N TYR A 116 3.76 5.39 -15.05
CA TYR A 116 4.85 5.94 -14.24
C TYR A 116 4.43 6.03 -12.77
N GLU A 117 3.24 6.57 -12.50
CA GLU A 117 2.67 6.62 -11.15
C GLU A 117 2.47 5.22 -10.55
N LYS A 118 2.02 4.23 -11.35
CA LYS A 118 1.88 2.84 -10.88
C LYS A 118 3.21 2.18 -10.54
N GLU A 119 4.22 2.40 -11.37
CA GLU A 119 5.59 1.93 -11.13
C GLU A 119 6.18 2.60 -9.89
N ALA A 120 5.93 3.90 -9.67
CA ALA A 120 6.35 4.62 -8.48
C ALA A 120 5.63 4.14 -7.20
N ASP A 121 4.33 3.85 -7.26
CA ASP A 121 3.59 3.22 -6.15
C ASP A 121 4.12 1.82 -5.81
N GLY A 122 4.41 1.02 -6.84
CA GLY A 122 5.03 -0.30 -6.69
C GLY A 122 6.42 -0.20 -6.07
N PHE A 123 7.23 0.77 -6.52
CA PHE A 123 8.54 1.05 -5.93
C PHE A 123 8.43 1.46 -4.47
N ALA A 124 7.52 2.38 -4.12
CA ALA A 124 7.32 2.85 -2.76
C ALA A 124 6.95 1.69 -1.81
N SER A 125 6.02 0.84 -2.23
CA SER A 125 5.62 -0.36 -1.50
C SER A 125 6.77 -1.34 -1.33
N GLY A 126 7.48 -1.65 -2.41
CA GLY A 126 8.64 -2.56 -2.39
C GLY A 126 9.82 -2.03 -1.57
N LEU A 127 10.00 -0.71 -1.50
CA LEU A 127 11.02 -0.07 -0.70
C LEU A 127 10.69 -0.13 0.80
N LEU A 128 9.45 0.21 1.18
CA LEU A 128 9.03 0.29 2.58
C LEU A 128 8.72 -1.08 3.18
N MET A 129 8.28 -2.03 2.36
CA MET A 129 7.97 -3.41 2.75
C MET A 129 8.69 -4.40 1.80
N PRO A 130 10.02 -4.52 1.89
CA PRO A 130 10.81 -5.40 1.03
C PRO A 130 10.41 -6.85 1.22
N ARG A 131 10.26 -7.59 0.12
CA ARG A 131 9.72 -8.96 0.11
C ARG A 131 10.37 -9.88 1.15
N GLU A 132 11.68 -10.07 1.07
CA GLU A 132 12.38 -11.05 1.93
C GLU A 132 12.32 -10.66 3.42
N SER A 133 12.58 -9.39 3.75
CA SER A 133 12.53 -8.90 5.13
C SER A 133 11.11 -8.91 5.69
N PHE A 134 10.10 -8.63 4.86
CA PHE A 134 8.69 -8.65 5.25
C PHE A 134 8.21 -10.08 5.50
N ILE A 135 8.53 -11.03 4.61
CA ILE A 135 8.20 -12.45 4.79
C ILE A 135 8.89 -13.00 6.04
N ALA A 136 10.16 -12.68 6.26
CA ALA A 136 10.88 -13.08 7.47
C ALA A 136 10.17 -12.56 8.73
N ALA A 137 9.82 -11.26 8.77
CA ALA A 137 9.11 -10.69 9.91
C ALA A 137 7.70 -11.29 10.08
N MET A 138 7.01 -11.61 8.99
CA MET A 138 5.68 -12.22 9.01
C MET A 138 5.70 -13.62 9.62
N ARG A 139 6.74 -14.43 9.32
CA ARG A 139 6.89 -15.81 9.83
C ARG A 139 7.15 -15.90 11.33
N GLU A 140 7.60 -14.82 11.95
CA GLU A 140 7.81 -14.73 13.40
C GLU A 140 6.51 -14.38 14.17
N LEU A 141 5.39 -14.19 13.46
CA LEU A 141 4.13 -13.73 14.03
C LEU A 141 3.03 -14.77 13.83
N GLU A 142 2.13 -14.87 14.80
CA GLU A 142 0.91 -15.68 14.68
C GLU A 142 -0.03 -15.07 13.61
N PRO A 143 -0.56 -15.87 12.66
CA PRO A 143 -1.44 -15.36 11.62
C PRO A 143 -2.67 -14.63 12.14
N GLY A 144 -3.05 -13.56 11.44
CA GLY A 144 -4.26 -12.77 11.71
C GLY A 144 -4.00 -11.27 11.82
N PHE A 145 -5.01 -10.51 12.22
CA PHE A 145 -4.92 -9.05 12.21
C PHE A 145 -3.81 -8.49 13.14
N GLY A 146 -3.52 -9.16 14.26
CA GLY A 146 -2.43 -8.77 15.15
C GLY A 146 -1.06 -8.77 14.45
N ALA A 147 -0.80 -9.72 13.55
CA ALA A 147 0.43 -9.74 12.75
C ALA A 147 0.50 -8.54 11.80
N ILE A 148 -0.62 -8.17 11.17
CA ILE A 148 -0.70 -7.00 10.28
C ILE A 148 -0.37 -5.72 11.07
N GLU A 149 -0.87 -5.56 12.29
CA GLU A 149 -0.54 -4.40 13.12
C GLU A 149 0.94 -4.35 13.52
N ALA A 150 1.50 -5.49 13.92
CA ALA A 150 2.92 -5.60 14.27
C ALA A 150 3.82 -5.28 13.07
N LEU A 151 3.47 -5.79 11.88
CA LEU A 151 4.19 -5.51 10.63
C LEU A 151 4.06 -4.04 10.22
N ALA A 152 2.89 -3.44 10.39
CA ALA A 152 2.65 -2.03 10.05
C ALA A 152 3.49 -1.11 10.95
N CYS A 153 3.56 -1.45 12.25
CA CYS A 153 4.45 -0.78 13.20
C CYS A 153 5.93 -0.95 12.81
N THR A 154 6.33 -2.18 12.50
CA THR A 154 7.72 -2.53 12.12
C THR A 154 8.18 -1.83 10.84
N CYS A 155 7.32 -1.75 9.82
CA CYS A 155 7.64 -1.09 8.55
C CYS A 155 7.38 0.42 8.58
N ARG A 156 6.63 0.91 9.58
CA ARG A 156 6.11 2.28 9.69
C ARG A 156 5.27 2.66 8.46
N THR A 157 4.26 1.84 8.20
CA THR A 157 3.32 1.94 7.08
C THR A 157 1.87 1.95 7.58
N SER A 158 0.92 2.28 6.71
CA SER A 158 -0.51 2.22 7.07
C SER A 158 -0.96 0.77 7.28
N ILE A 159 -2.00 0.56 8.10
CA ILE A 159 -2.66 -0.75 8.25
C ILE A 159 -3.11 -1.27 6.90
N THR A 160 -3.76 -0.43 6.08
CA THR A 160 -4.28 -0.82 4.78
C THR A 160 -3.17 -1.30 3.83
N SER A 161 -2.10 -0.52 3.67
CA SER A 161 -0.98 -0.91 2.79
C SER A 161 -0.31 -2.19 3.28
N THR A 162 -0.17 -2.34 4.60
CA THR A 162 0.43 -3.53 5.22
C THR A 162 -0.46 -4.76 5.07
N ALA A 163 -1.77 -4.62 5.22
CA ALA A 163 -2.74 -5.72 5.02
C ALA A 163 -2.71 -6.22 3.58
N ILE A 164 -2.69 -5.29 2.60
CA ILE A 164 -2.54 -5.64 1.18
C ILE A 164 -1.23 -6.42 0.95
N ARG A 165 -0.12 -5.94 1.53
CA ARG A 165 1.18 -6.59 1.44
C ARG A 165 1.20 -7.97 2.10
N TYR A 166 0.53 -8.10 3.24
CA TYR A 166 0.35 -9.37 3.95
C TYR A 166 -0.40 -10.37 3.06
N ALA A 167 -1.54 -9.98 2.49
CA ALA A 167 -2.30 -10.85 1.58
C ALA A 167 -1.48 -11.28 0.36
N GLN A 168 -0.59 -10.42 -0.17
CA GLN A 168 0.28 -10.77 -1.30
C GLN A 168 1.29 -11.88 -0.97
N PHE A 169 1.72 -12.01 0.28
CA PHE A 169 2.76 -12.96 0.68
C PHE A 169 2.30 -14.06 1.62
N ALA A 170 1.08 -13.97 2.15
CA ALA A 170 0.49 -14.99 3.00
C ALA A 170 0.39 -16.33 2.25
N GLU A 171 0.94 -17.37 2.87
CA GLU A 171 0.78 -18.75 2.42
C GLU A 171 -0.62 -19.27 2.79
N ASP A 172 -1.22 -18.73 3.86
CA ASP A 172 -2.57 -19.04 4.30
C ASP A 172 -3.67 -18.39 3.44
N PRO A 173 -4.90 -18.94 3.42
CA PRO A 173 -6.06 -18.31 2.79
C PRO A 173 -6.44 -16.99 3.48
N VAL A 174 -6.13 -15.86 2.84
CA VAL A 174 -6.34 -14.51 3.40
C VAL A 174 -7.01 -13.62 2.37
N ALA A 175 -8.05 -12.91 2.80
CA ALA A 175 -8.65 -11.82 2.04
C ALA A 175 -8.68 -10.53 2.87
N VAL A 176 -8.29 -9.43 2.23
CA VAL A 176 -8.32 -8.08 2.79
C VAL A 176 -9.34 -7.27 2.02
N ILE A 177 -10.38 -6.83 2.73
CA ILE A 177 -11.52 -6.13 2.16
C ILE A 177 -11.59 -4.73 2.78
N VAL A 178 -11.63 -3.72 1.92
CA VAL A 178 -11.86 -2.33 2.32
C VAL A 178 -13.28 -1.96 1.90
N SER A 179 -14.04 -1.36 2.81
CA SER A 179 -15.44 -0.99 2.56
C SER A 179 -15.79 0.38 3.14
N THR A 180 -16.74 1.05 2.51
CA THR A 180 -17.36 2.28 2.98
C THR A 180 -18.86 2.06 3.16
N GLY A 181 -19.34 2.20 4.39
CA GLY A 181 -20.73 1.89 4.73
C GLY A 181 -21.05 0.42 4.48
N THR A 182 -21.92 0.13 3.50
CA THR A 182 -22.25 -1.25 3.12
C THR A 182 -21.65 -1.67 1.78
N SER A 183 -20.81 -0.83 1.17
CA SER A 183 -20.24 -1.04 -0.16
C SER A 183 -18.76 -1.39 -0.06
N ILE A 184 -18.35 -2.45 -0.77
CA ILE A 184 -16.94 -2.82 -0.88
C ILE A 184 -16.24 -1.89 -1.87
N ASP A 185 -15.12 -1.30 -1.44
CA ASP A 185 -14.28 -0.45 -2.27
C ASP A 185 -13.20 -1.27 -2.99
N TYR A 186 -12.53 -2.15 -2.26
CA TYR A 186 -11.43 -2.97 -2.75
C TYR A 186 -11.38 -4.33 -2.07
N CYS A 187 -10.91 -5.35 -2.79
CA CYS A 187 -10.65 -6.68 -2.27
C CYS A 187 -9.30 -7.17 -2.79
N PHE A 188 -8.43 -7.60 -1.87
CA PHE A 188 -7.13 -8.19 -2.14
C PHE A 188 -7.10 -9.59 -1.54
N MET A 189 -6.65 -10.57 -2.30
CA MET A 189 -6.67 -11.97 -1.91
C MET A 189 -5.28 -12.57 -2.06
N SER A 190 -4.92 -13.46 -1.13
CA SER A 190 -3.74 -14.31 -1.25
C SER A 190 -3.88 -15.31 -2.38
N ASP A 191 -2.74 -15.85 -2.83
CA ASP A 191 -2.72 -16.86 -3.88
C ASP A 191 -3.51 -18.11 -3.46
N ALA A 192 -3.50 -18.46 -2.17
CA ALA A 192 -4.28 -19.56 -1.63
C ALA A 192 -5.80 -19.37 -1.83
N ILE A 193 -6.36 -18.18 -1.60
CA ILE A 193 -7.77 -17.89 -1.88
C ILE A 193 -8.05 -17.91 -3.40
N ARG A 194 -7.14 -17.35 -4.19
CA ARG A 194 -7.29 -17.28 -5.67
C ARG A 194 -7.26 -18.65 -6.33
N ALA A 195 -6.59 -19.62 -5.70
CA ALA A 195 -6.47 -20.99 -6.19
C ALA A 195 -7.69 -21.87 -5.84
N VAL A 196 -8.64 -21.37 -5.04
CA VAL A 196 -9.86 -22.12 -4.72
C VAL A 196 -10.77 -22.16 -5.95
N ASP A 197 -11.08 -23.38 -6.41
CA ASP A 197 -11.93 -23.61 -7.58
C ASP A 197 -13.34 -23.03 -7.39
N GLY A 198 -13.84 -22.37 -8.44
CA GLY A 198 -15.21 -21.83 -8.47
C GLY A 198 -15.38 -20.45 -7.83
N VAL A 199 -14.38 -19.93 -7.11
CA VAL A 199 -14.43 -18.62 -6.48
C VAL A 199 -14.53 -17.49 -7.51
N LYS A 200 -15.62 -16.74 -7.43
CA LYS A 200 -15.79 -15.48 -8.17
C LYS A 200 -15.25 -14.30 -7.38
N TRP A 201 -14.84 -13.30 -8.13
CA TRP A 201 -14.08 -12.16 -7.63
C TRP A 201 -15.05 -11.07 -7.15
N ILE A 202 -14.79 -10.54 -5.96
CA ILE A 202 -15.54 -9.40 -5.43
C ILE A 202 -15.21 -8.15 -6.25
N SER A 203 -16.23 -7.55 -6.85
CA SER A 203 -16.10 -6.28 -7.57
C SER A 203 -16.35 -5.08 -6.66
N LYS A 204 -15.72 -3.94 -6.97
CA LYS A 204 -16.03 -2.67 -6.33
C LYS A 204 -17.52 -2.36 -6.47
N GLY A 205 -18.16 -1.90 -5.39
CA GLY A 205 -19.59 -1.65 -5.32
C GLY A 205 -20.42 -2.85 -4.87
N THR A 206 -19.82 -4.04 -4.72
CA THR A 206 -20.50 -5.21 -4.15
C THR A 206 -20.93 -4.89 -2.71
N SER A 207 -22.16 -5.25 -2.36
CA SER A 207 -22.66 -5.06 -0.99
C SER A 207 -22.01 -6.06 -0.04
N LEU A 208 -21.66 -5.60 1.17
CA LEU A 208 -21.21 -6.49 2.24
C LEU A 208 -22.24 -7.60 2.48
N PRO A 209 -21.82 -8.83 2.82
CA PRO A 209 -22.75 -9.90 3.17
C PRO A 209 -23.70 -9.47 4.30
N SER A 210 -24.93 -9.97 4.30
CA SER A 210 -25.97 -9.49 5.24
C SER A 210 -25.68 -9.85 6.70
N ARG A 211 -24.91 -10.91 6.94
CA ARG A 211 -24.64 -11.46 8.29
C ARG A 211 -23.20 -11.28 8.76
N CYS A 212 -22.31 -10.66 7.97
CA CYS A 212 -20.91 -10.50 8.34
C CYS A 212 -20.72 -9.49 9.48
N GLU A 213 -19.62 -9.63 10.20
CA GLU A 213 -19.27 -8.76 11.32
C GLU A 213 -18.99 -7.33 10.86
N THR A 214 -18.36 -7.16 9.68
CA THR A 214 -18.06 -5.85 9.08
C THR A 214 -19.33 -5.03 8.87
N ARG A 215 -20.44 -5.64 8.42
CA ARG A 215 -21.70 -4.90 8.23
C ARG A 215 -22.26 -4.39 9.55
N LYS A 216 -22.23 -5.20 10.62
CA LYS A 216 -22.66 -4.79 11.96
C LYS A 216 -21.75 -3.70 12.51
N PHE A 217 -20.45 -3.86 12.33
CA PHE A 217 -19.43 -2.91 12.73
C PHE A 217 -19.64 -1.54 12.07
N ASN A 218 -19.90 -1.53 10.77
CA ASN A 218 -20.09 -0.32 9.96
C ASN A 218 -21.40 0.43 10.28
N ALA A 219 -22.38 -0.22 10.92
CA ALA A 219 -23.64 0.41 11.32
C ALA A 219 -23.47 1.44 12.45
N VAL A 220 -22.33 1.44 13.15
CA VAL A 220 -22.03 2.35 14.26
C VAL A 220 -20.85 3.24 13.88
N SER A 221 -21.10 4.48 13.45
CA SER A 221 -20.06 5.38 12.90
C SER A 221 -18.90 5.67 13.86
N SER A 222 -19.12 5.59 15.19
CA SER A 222 -18.04 5.73 16.17
C SER A 222 -17.02 4.59 16.14
N ASN A 223 -17.41 3.41 15.65
CA ASN A 223 -16.49 2.29 15.49
C ASN A 223 -15.40 2.61 14.47
N ILE A 224 -15.76 3.28 13.38
CA ILE A 224 -14.86 3.68 12.30
C ILE A 224 -13.97 4.82 12.77
N THR A 225 -14.58 5.92 13.22
CA THR A 225 -13.87 7.15 13.61
C THR A 225 -12.95 6.98 14.82
N SER A 226 -13.28 6.08 15.74
CA SER A 226 -12.44 5.80 16.92
C SER A 226 -11.46 4.64 16.72
N GLY A 227 -11.33 4.11 15.49
CA GLY A 227 -10.43 3.00 15.20
C GLY A 227 -10.70 1.74 16.02
N ARG A 228 -11.97 1.45 16.31
CA ARG A 228 -12.33 0.27 17.10
C ARG A 228 -12.00 -1.01 16.34
N LYS A 229 -11.98 -2.12 17.07
CA LYS A 229 -11.77 -3.46 16.51
C LYS A 229 -12.92 -4.37 16.90
N ALA A 230 -13.24 -5.29 16.02
CA ALA A 230 -14.13 -6.40 16.28
C ALA A 230 -13.57 -7.64 15.59
N TYR A 231 -14.07 -8.80 15.99
CA TYR A 231 -13.82 -10.04 15.27
C TYR A 231 -15.10 -10.88 15.28
N GLY A 232 -15.20 -11.74 14.28
CA GLY A 232 -16.30 -12.67 14.12
C GLY A 232 -15.88 -13.89 13.34
N TRP A 233 -16.86 -14.73 13.05
CA TRP A 233 -16.72 -15.89 12.19
C TRP A 233 -17.72 -15.75 11.05
N THR A 234 -17.28 -16.10 9.85
CA THR A 234 -18.06 -16.02 8.61
C THR A 234 -17.82 -17.28 7.80
N SER A 235 -18.75 -17.64 6.92
CA SER A 235 -18.45 -18.66 5.92
C SER A 235 -17.78 -18.00 4.70
N MET A 236 -16.86 -18.71 4.05
CA MET A 236 -16.16 -18.21 2.86
C MET A 236 -17.13 -17.92 1.70
N ASP A 237 -18.18 -18.74 1.52
CA ASP A 237 -19.22 -18.56 0.51
C ASP A 237 -20.15 -17.37 0.75
N ASP A 238 -20.18 -16.82 1.97
CA ASP A 238 -20.87 -15.55 2.23
C ASP A 238 -20.21 -14.38 1.50
N TRP A 239 -18.87 -14.43 1.34
CA TRP A 239 -18.06 -13.37 0.73
C TRP A 239 -17.76 -13.61 -0.74
N PHE A 240 -17.53 -14.87 -1.10
CA PHE A 240 -17.00 -15.28 -2.40
C PHE A 240 -17.98 -16.24 -3.06
N GLU A 241 -18.71 -15.76 -4.07
CA GLU A 241 -19.66 -16.60 -4.79
C GLU A 241 -18.94 -17.81 -5.42
N GLY A 242 -19.44 -19.02 -5.15
CA GLY A 242 -18.86 -20.27 -5.62
C GLY A 242 -17.74 -20.84 -4.75
N ALA A 243 -17.38 -20.17 -3.65
CA ALA A 243 -16.47 -20.74 -2.66
C ALA A 243 -17.09 -21.92 -1.90
N PRO A 244 -16.27 -22.82 -1.33
CA PRO A 244 -16.75 -23.85 -0.42
C PRO A 244 -17.23 -23.25 0.91
N GLN A 245 -18.08 -23.99 1.62
CA GLN A 245 -18.52 -23.64 2.98
C GLN A 245 -17.41 -23.96 3.98
N VAL A 246 -16.49 -23.02 4.12
CA VAL A 246 -15.37 -23.09 5.06
C VAL A 246 -15.50 -21.93 6.03
N GLU A 247 -15.46 -22.23 7.33
CA GLU A 247 -15.46 -21.21 8.36
C GLU A 247 -14.15 -20.41 8.30
N MET A 248 -14.29 -19.09 8.29
CA MET A 248 -13.19 -18.13 8.27
C MET A 248 -13.33 -17.18 9.46
N LYS A 249 -12.18 -16.80 10.02
CA LYS A 249 -12.12 -15.71 10.99
C LYS A 249 -12.19 -14.37 10.26
N GLU A 250 -13.11 -13.50 10.69
CA GLU A 250 -13.27 -12.14 10.19
C GLU A 250 -12.76 -11.16 11.25
N ASP A 251 -11.61 -10.53 11.03
CA ASP A 251 -11.10 -9.45 11.88
C ASP A 251 -11.43 -8.09 11.22
N VAL A 252 -12.01 -7.16 11.99
CA VAL A 252 -12.48 -5.85 11.50
C VAL A 252 -11.85 -4.71 12.29
N VAL A 253 -11.39 -3.67 11.59
CA VAL A 253 -10.84 -2.45 12.20
C VAL A 253 -11.44 -1.20 11.55
N GLY A 254 -11.75 -0.19 12.37
CA GLY A 254 -12.05 1.14 11.87
C GLY A 254 -10.78 1.84 11.38
N LEU A 255 -10.77 2.32 10.14
CA LEU A 255 -9.61 3.01 9.57
C LEU A 255 -9.55 4.51 9.93
N GLY A 256 -10.49 5.01 10.74
CA GLY A 256 -10.62 6.43 11.02
C GLY A 256 -11.33 7.20 9.90
N GLY A 257 -11.25 8.52 9.99
CA GLY A 257 -11.68 9.48 8.97
C GLY A 257 -10.67 10.59 8.80
#